data_AF-A0A7L5YKQ8-F1
#
_entry.id   AF-A0A7L5YKQ8-F1
#
_cell.length_a   1.000
_cell.length_b   1.000
_cell.length_c   1.000
_cell.angle_alpha   90.00
_cell.angle_beta   90.00
_cell.angle_gamma   90.00
#
_symmetry.space_group_name_H-M   'P 1'
#
loop_
_entity.id
_entity.type
_entity.pdbx_description
1 polymer ?
#
loop_
_entity_poly.entity_id
_entity_poly.type
_entity_poly.pdbx_seq_one_letter_code
_entity_poly.pdbx_strand_id
1 'polypeptide(L)' 'MGASSVLHWYVLHVKPNAEYRVTEALTAQRVETFLPTIKSHRPRPGRATTPLFPSYLFARIDF' A
#
# COMPACT_ATOMS: atom_id res chain seq x y z
N MET A 1 4.31 26.80 17.97
CA MET A 1 5.27 26.24 16.99
C MET A 1 4.94 24.76 16.83
N GLY A 2 4.19 24.41 15.78
CA GLY A 2 3.94 23.01 15.47
C GLY A 2 5.22 22.40 14.92
N ALA A 3 5.63 21.24 15.43
CA ALA A 3 6.74 20.50 14.87
C ALA A 3 6.47 20.29 13.37
N SER A 4 7.39 20.70 12.51
CA SER A 4 7.40 20.31 11.10
C SER A 4 7.72 18.83 11.07
N SER A 5 6.69 18.02 11.09
CA SER A 5 6.82 16.60 11.20
C SER A 5 7.13 16.03 9.81
N VAL A 6 8.25 15.32 9.73
CA VAL A 6 8.85 14.95 8.45
C VAL A 6 8.19 13.66 7.98
N LEU A 7 7.63 13.71 6.78
CA LEU A 7 7.07 12.52 6.14
C LEU A 7 8.19 11.54 5.78
N HIS A 8 8.08 10.30 6.25
CA HIS A 8 8.99 9.21 5.94
C HIS A 8 8.26 8.05 5.27
N TRP A 9 8.99 7.25 4.50
CA TRP A 9 8.48 6.02 3.92
C TRP A 9 8.55 4.90 4.95
N TYR A 10 7.40 4.29 5.22
CA TYR A 10 7.27 3.14 6.11
C TYR A 10 6.76 1.92 5.35
N VAL A 11 7.21 0.75 5.79
CA VAL A 11 6.63 -0.54 5.41
C VAL A 11 5.46 -0.83 6.34
N LEU A 12 4.29 -1.07 5.75
CA LEU A 12 3.09 -1.50 6.45
C LEU A 12 2.89 -3.00 6.24
N HIS A 13 2.86 -3.75 7.34
CA HIS A 13 2.40 -5.13 7.34
C HIS A 13 0.87 -5.15 7.48
N VAL A 14 0.19 -5.76 6.53
CA VAL A 14 -1.27 -5.85 6.48
C VAL A 14 -1.72 -7.30 6.52
N LYS A 15 -3.00 -7.53 6.78
CA LYS A 15 -3.57 -8.88 6.70
C LYS A 15 -3.41 -9.44 5.27
N PRO A 16 -3.17 -10.76 5.11
CA PRO A 16 -3.11 -11.37 3.78
C PRO A 16 -4.35 -11.05 2.93
N ASN A 17 -4.15 -10.71 1.66
CA ASN A 17 -5.18 -10.30 0.70
C ASN A 17 -5.86 -8.94 0.98
N ALA A 18 -5.44 -8.20 2.02
CA ALA A 18 -5.98 -6.88 2.34
C ALA A 18 -5.21 -5.73 1.68
N GLU A 19 -4.10 -6.01 0.98
CA GLU A 19 -3.15 -5.00 0.46
C GLU A 19 -3.87 -3.94 -0.36
N TYR A 20 -4.66 -4.36 -1.35
CA TYR A 20 -5.37 -3.44 -2.24
C TYR A 20 -6.46 -2.63 -1.52
N ARG A 21 -7.17 -3.25 -0.57
CA ARG A 21 -8.19 -2.53 0.22
C ARG A 21 -7.54 -1.46 1.10
N VAL A 22 -6.37 -1.77 1.67
CA VAL A 22 -5.61 -0.79 2.47
C VAL A 22 -5.05 0.30 1.57
N THR A 23 -4.51 -0.03 0.40
CA THR A 23 -4.06 0.98 -0.59
C THR A 23 -5.19 1.91 -1.00
N GLU A 24 -6.38 1.39 -1.30
CA GLU A 24 -7.56 2.21 -1.63
C GLU A 24 -7.95 3.13 -0.47
N ALA A 25 -8.01 2.60 0.76
CA ALA A 25 -8.36 3.38 1.95
C ALA A 25 -7.35 4.50 2.24
N LEU A 26 -6.04 4.20 2.14
CA LEU A 26 -4.97 5.19 2.34
C LEU A 26 -4.97 6.25 1.23
N THR A 27 -5.15 5.83 -0.02
CA THR A 27 -5.25 6.74 -1.16
C THR A 27 -6.46 7.66 -1.04
N ALA A 28 -7.61 7.14 -0.56
CA ALA A 28 -8.80 7.94 -0.29
C ALA A 28 -8.57 9.00 0.81
N GLN A 29 -7.68 8.73 1.77
CA GLN A 29 -7.22 9.67 2.78
C GLN A 29 -6.09 10.59 2.31
N ARG A 30 -5.74 10.56 1.02
CA ARG A 30 -4.63 11.31 0.41
C ARG A 30 -3.25 10.96 0.98
N VAL A 31 -3.10 9.77 1.55
CA VAL A 31 -1.81 9.23 1.95
C VAL A 31 -1.11 8.66 0.72
N GLU A 32 0.10 9.16 0.47
CA GLU A 32 0.92 8.64 -0.62
C GLU A 32 1.31 7.20 -0.33
N THR A 33 0.86 6.29 -1.20
CA THR A 33 0.94 4.85 -0.99
C THR A 33 1.53 4.17 -2.21
N PHE A 34 2.42 3.22 -1.99
CA PHE A 34 3.01 2.41 -3.04
C PHE A 34 2.80 0.93 -2.74
N LEU A 35 2.04 0.25 -3.60
CA LEU A 35 1.85 -1.20 -3.57
C LEU A 35 2.56 -1.79 -4.81
N PRO A 36 3.77 -2.36 -4.64
CA PRO A 36 4.46 -3.02 -5.74
C PRO A 36 3.65 -4.24 -6.20
N THR A 37 3.28 -4.28 -7.48
CA THR A 37 2.56 -5.42 -8.07
C THR A 37 3.25 -5.93 -9.33
N ILE A 38 3.09 -7.22 -9.58
CA ILE A 38 3.55 -7.90 -10.80
C ILE A 38 2.37 -8.54 -11.52
N LYS A 39 2.54 -8.85 -12.81
CA LYS A 39 1.53 -9.60 -13.58
C LYS A 39 1.29 -10.96 -12.91
N SER A 40 0.03 -11.28 -12.65
CA SER A 40 -0.33 -12.57 -12.09
C SER A 40 -0.19 -13.66 -13.15
N HIS A 41 0.40 -14.80 -12.78
CA HIS A 41 0.40 -16.00 -13.61
C HIS A 41 -1.03 -16.56 -13.78
N ARG A 42 -1.89 -16.35 -12.78
CA ARG A 42 -3.30 -16.76 -12.79
C ARG A 42 -4.18 -15.54 -12.53
N PRO A 43 -4.47 -14.74 -13.57
CA PRO A 43 -5.32 -13.57 -13.43
C PRO A 43 -6.74 -13.98 -13.01
N ARG A 44 -7.38 -13.17 -12.18
CA ARG A 44 -8.79 -13.32 -11.80
C ARG A 44 -9.59 -12.20 -12.47
N PRO A 45 -10.90 -12.36 -12.71
CA PRO A 45 -11.74 -11.28 -13.19
C PRO A 45 -11.57 -10.03 -12.30
N GLY A 46 -11.20 -8.89 -12.90
CA GLY A 46 -10.93 -7.65 -12.18
C GLY A 46 -9.56 -7.54 -11.49
N ARG A 47 -8.72 -8.59 -11.54
CA ARG A 47 -7.38 -8.58 -10.93
C ARG A 47 -6.35 -9.31 -11.79
N ALA A 48 -5.66 -8.55 -12.64
CA ALA A 48 -4.59 -9.05 -13.49
C ALA A 48 -3.20 -9.05 -12.82
N THR A 49 -3.07 -8.40 -11.65
CA THR A 49 -1.80 -8.29 -10.91
C THR A 49 -1.89 -8.95 -9.53
N THR A 50 -0.73 -9.26 -8.96
CA THR A 50 -0.57 -9.74 -7.58
C THR A 50 0.49 -8.90 -6.87
N PRO A 51 0.43 -8.72 -5.53
CA PRO A 51 1.48 -8.05 -4.79
C PRO A 51 2.83 -8.76 -5.00
N LEU A 52 3.89 -7.98 -5.23
CA LEU A 52 5.25 -8.52 -5.31
C LEU A 52 5.73 -9.01 -3.93
N PHE A 53 5.32 -8.30 -2.88
CA PHE A 53 5.56 -8.65 -1.48
C PHE A 53 4.20 -8.88 -0.81
N PRO A 54 3.71 -10.12 -0.73
CA PRO A 54 2.44 -10.42 -0.07
C PRO A 54 2.42 -9.88 1.36
N SER A 55 1.29 -9.32 1.79
CA SER A 55 1.09 -8.69 3.11
C SER A 55 1.89 -7.42 3.37
N TYR A 56 2.55 -6.83 2.37
CA TYR A 56 3.33 -5.60 2.53
C TYR A 56 2.96 -4.52 1.50
N LEU A 57 2.99 -3.27 1.97
CA LEU A 57 2.92 -2.06 1.14
C LEU A 57 3.70 -0.92 1.78
N PHE A 58 3.93 0.14 1.04
CA PHE A 58 4.65 1.31 1.51
C PHE A 58 3.72 2.51 1.61
N ALA A 59 3.87 3.31 2.67
CA ALA A 59 3.15 4.57 2.81
C ALA A 59 4.08 5.67 3.29
N ARG A 60 3.83 6.89 2.82
CA ARG A 60 4.55 8.09 3.24
C ARG A 60 3.73 8.80 4.30
N ILE A 61 4.11 8.62 5.57
CA ILE A 61 3.39 9.13 6.73
C ILE A 61 4.35 9.77 7.72
N ASP A 62 3.76 10.46 8.68
CA ASP A 62 4.42 11.02 9.84
C ASP A 62 3.88 10.27 11.08
N PHE A 63 4.77 9.85 11.99
CA PHE A 63 4.45 8.95 13.09
C PHE A 63 5.06 9.44 14.41
#